data_AF-A0A7W0QN93-F1
#
_entry.id   AF-A0A7W0QN93-F1
#
_cell.length_a   1.000
_cell.length_b   1.000
_cell.length_c   1.000
_cell.angle_alpha   90.00
_cell.angle_beta   90.00
_cell.angle_gamma   90.00
#
_symmetry.space_group_name_H-M   'P 1'
#
loop_
_entity.id
_entity.type
_entity.pdbx_description
1 polymer ?
#
loop_
_entity_poly.entity_id
_entity_poly.type
_entity_poly.pdbx_seq_one_letter_code
_entity_poly.pdbx_strand_id
1 'polypeptide(L)'
;AAAGRAAALAMAEVIRRSAGRGATGSVTLAWVTQAEYGNRGLLRLLETHTPDRLMVMRGATEPGDDPRGAIGELRTGPIVRDGGVNLPEKWKGLPVQTLMVPVLFAQTPVETVDAKDVDALADRLAAAVGLPALAPLEPGLPTDPAAGLPPGAPSGAPPGVVGTKGRTAFESLGALIETYGVSGHEAAVREQILARLPAWATPQVDGKGNVTVTVGAGGKPLLFMAHIDEVGFDITNIAADGTAAVRSRGGMYLSVYESHPVVVQTSRGPVHAVLAPRPGYTTAKESQPAANSLYLYFGTTSAPETTALGVAVGDSLTVRKTFAPLAGPRATGRSMDDRAGSAALLLVLQQLDPKTVTNQVTFAWTVEEETGLAGAAFLATTMKPDTAFAVDTFVSTDTPVDIQRLAGARLGAGAVLRVLDSRTIVPPHIVDRITAIARTAKIPLQLGTTSGGTDAGAFSAGGAMDVGLSWPGRYSHSPVEIIDRRDLDALVRLIVALATSY
;
A
#
# COMPACT_ATOMS: atom_id res chain seq x y z
N ALA A 1 -15.55 -13.84 1.85
CA ALA A 1 -15.76 -13.16 3.16
C ALA A 1 -16.78 -12.00 3.13
N ALA A 2 -16.74 -11.10 2.14
CA ALA A 2 -17.61 -9.94 2.02
C ALA A 2 -19.09 -10.33 1.94
N ALA A 3 -19.46 -11.29 1.08
CA ALA A 3 -20.85 -11.78 1.00
C ALA A 3 -21.41 -12.32 2.32
N GLY A 4 -20.60 -13.10 3.06
CA GLY A 4 -21.02 -13.62 4.36
C GLY A 4 -21.25 -12.51 5.40
N ARG A 5 -20.41 -11.46 5.38
CA ARG A 5 -20.58 -10.28 6.24
C ARG A 5 -21.77 -9.42 5.81
N ALA A 6 -21.99 -9.26 4.51
CA ALA A 6 -23.14 -8.55 3.96
C ALA A 6 -24.46 -9.27 4.34
N ALA A 7 -24.48 -10.59 4.29
CA ALA A 7 -25.61 -11.38 4.77
C ALA A 7 -25.85 -11.21 6.28
N ALA A 8 -24.78 -11.21 7.09
CA ALA A 8 -24.88 -10.94 8.53
C ALA A 8 -25.43 -9.54 8.82
N LEU A 9 -25.02 -8.53 8.03
CA LEU A 9 -25.56 -7.17 8.09
C LEU A 9 -27.05 -7.14 7.75
N ALA A 10 -27.46 -7.79 6.66
CA ALA A 10 -28.88 -7.90 6.27
C ALA A 10 -29.73 -8.53 7.40
N MET A 11 -29.23 -9.57 8.07
CA MET A 11 -29.91 -10.17 9.25
C MET A 11 -30.03 -9.20 10.41
N ALA A 12 -28.95 -8.51 10.76
CA ALA A 12 -28.95 -7.53 11.85
C ALA A 12 -29.95 -6.40 11.56
N GLU A 13 -30.07 -6.00 10.30
CA GLU A 13 -30.98 -4.94 9.89
C GLU A 13 -32.46 -5.37 9.96
N VAL A 14 -32.77 -6.61 9.59
CA VAL A 14 -34.09 -7.20 9.81
C VAL A 14 -34.46 -7.13 11.29
N ILE A 15 -33.55 -7.50 12.20
CA ILE A 15 -33.80 -7.40 13.65
C ILE A 15 -34.06 -5.95 14.06
N ARG A 16 -33.15 -5.04 13.70
CA ARG A 16 -33.22 -3.63 14.08
C ARG A 16 -34.55 -3.01 13.67
N ARG A 17 -35.03 -3.32 12.46
CA ARG A 17 -36.26 -2.78 11.90
C ARG A 17 -37.53 -3.58 12.30
N SER A 18 -37.36 -4.79 12.83
CA SER A 18 -38.45 -5.60 13.39
C SER A 18 -38.89 -5.18 14.80
N ALA A 19 -38.08 -4.35 15.49
CA ALA A 19 -38.35 -3.93 16.86
C ALA A 19 -39.76 -3.32 16.99
N GLY A 20 -40.65 -4.02 17.69
CA GLY A 20 -42.04 -3.60 17.94
C GLY A 20 -43.09 -4.07 16.92
N ARG A 21 -42.72 -4.93 15.96
CA ARG A 21 -43.66 -5.52 14.98
C ARG A 21 -43.78 -7.03 15.21
N GLY A 22 -45.01 -7.53 15.31
CA GLY A 22 -45.27 -8.95 15.51
C GLY A 22 -44.97 -9.76 14.24
N ALA A 23 -44.11 -10.77 14.34
CA ALA A 23 -43.96 -11.79 13.30
C ALA A 23 -45.12 -12.80 13.39
N THR A 24 -45.53 -13.37 12.26
CA THR A 24 -46.47 -14.49 12.23
C THR A 24 -45.70 -15.79 12.49
N GLY A 25 -45.63 -16.21 13.76
CA GLY A 25 -44.92 -17.44 14.18
C GLY A 25 -43.63 -17.18 14.95
N SER A 26 -42.85 -18.24 15.20
CA SER A 26 -41.54 -18.15 15.85
C SER A 26 -40.43 -18.11 14.81
N VAL A 27 -39.60 -17.07 14.86
CA VAL A 27 -38.46 -16.90 13.96
C VAL A 27 -37.19 -16.92 14.79
N THR A 28 -36.28 -17.84 14.47
CA THR A 28 -34.93 -17.87 15.05
C THR A 28 -33.93 -17.37 14.02
N LEU A 29 -33.30 -16.24 14.32
CA LEU A 29 -32.15 -15.74 13.56
C LEU A 29 -30.88 -16.21 14.27
N ALA A 30 -29.99 -16.85 13.53
CA ALA A 30 -28.79 -17.44 14.11
C ALA A 30 -27.55 -17.18 13.27
N TRP A 31 -26.47 -16.77 13.93
CA TRP A 31 -25.14 -16.74 13.36
C TRP A 31 -24.42 -18.04 13.69
N VAL A 32 -24.14 -18.82 12.67
CA VAL A 32 -23.56 -20.16 12.83
C VAL A 32 -22.04 -20.13 12.64
N THR A 33 -21.33 -20.86 13.49
CA THR A 33 -19.87 -21.06 13.37
C THR A 33 -19.57 -22.31 12.53
N GLN A 34 -18.34 -22.38 12.00
CA GLN A 34 -17.84 -23.60 11.35
C GLN A 34 -18.65 -24.04 10.12
N ALA A 35 -19.16 -23.07 9.34
CA ALA A 35 -19.86 -23.35 8.09
C ALA A 35 -19.00 -24.16 7.11
N GLU A 36 -17.73 -23.78 6.96
CA GLU A 36 -16.74 -24.47 6.11
C GLU A 36 -16.26 -25.81 6.67
N TYR A 37 -16.51 -26.11 7.94
CA TYR A 37 -16.12 -27.39 8.57
C TYR A 37 -17.31 -28.35 8.66
N GLY A 38 -18.05 -28.48 7.56
CA GLY A 38 -19.19 -29.39 7.46
C GLY A 38 -20.44 -28.90 8.19
N ASN A 39 -20.69 -27.58 8.21
CA ASN A 39 -21.87 -26.97 8.82
C ASN A 39 -22.10 -27.30 10.30
N ARG A 40 -21.06 -27.62 11.08
CA ARG A 40 -21.20 -28.13 12.46
C ARG A 40 -22.09 -27.25 13.36
N GLY A 41 -21.89 -25.93 13.31
CA GLY A 41 -22.70 -24.99 14.09
C GLY A 41 -24.18 -25.02 13.69
N LEU A 42 -24.47 -25.06 12.39
CA LEU A 42 -25.83 -25.18 11.86
C LEU A 42 -26.47 -26.51 12.28
N LEU A 43 -25.75 -27.63 12.14
CA LEU A 43 -26.26 -28.95 12.51
C LEU A 43 -26.62 -29.04 13.99
N ARG A 44 -25.80 -28.44 14.86
CA ARG A 44 -26.09 -28.35 16.30
C ARG A 44 -27.32 -27.50 16.59
N LEU A 45 -27.53 -26.43 15.83
CA LEU A 45 -28.71 -25.58 15.97
C LEU A 45 -30.00 -26.30 15.58
N LEU A 46 -29.96 -27.10 14.50
CA LEU A 46 -31.11 -27.91 14.08
C LEU A 46 -31.52 -28.96 15.13
N GLU A 47 -30.59 -29.46 15.95
CA GLU A 47 -30.89 -30.36 17.06
C GLU A 47 -31.69 -29.70 18.20
N THR A 48 -31.66 -28.38 18.31
CA THR A 48 -32.26 -27.65 19.43
C THR A 48 -33.48 -26.82 19.06
N HIS A 49 -33.61 -26.39 17.80
CA HIS A 49 -34.65 -25.46 17.36
C HIS A 49 -35.65 -26.04 16.33
N THR A 50 -35.45 -27.28 15.86
CA THR A 50 -36.34 -28.06 14.97
C THR A 50 -37.29 -27.22 14.09
N PRO A 51 -36.75 -26.41 13.15
CA PRO A 51 -37.57 -25.49 12.37
C PRO A 51 -38.38 -26.22 11.29
N ASP A 52 -39.54 -25.67 10.91
CA ASP A 52 -40.33 -26.18 9.78
C ASP A 52 -39.76 -25.76 8.41
N ARG A 53 -38.93 -24.71 8.40
CA ARG A 53 -38.25 -24.19 7.21
C ARG A 53 -36.91 -23.59 7.61
N LEU A 54 -35.89 -23.86 6.80
CA LEU A 54 -34.55 -23.32 6.99
C LEU A 54 -34.18 -22.38 5.84
N MET A 55 -33.72 -21.19 6.19
CA MET A 55 -33.09 -20.26 5.24
C MET A 55 -31.64 -20.08 5.64
N VAL A 56 -30.72 -20.37 4.72
CA VAL A 56 -29.27 -20.29 4.99
C VAL A 56 -28.67 -19.23 4.09
N MET A 57 -28.03 -18.23 4.70
CA MET A 57 -27.19 -17.32 3.96
C MET A 57 -25.80 -17.93 3.82
N ARG A 58 -25.30 -18.01 2.59
CA ARG A 58 -23.94 -18.49 2.32
C ARG A 58 -23.11 -17.43 1.65
N GLY A 59 -21.83 -17.43 2.01
CA GLY A 59 -20.81 -16.77 1.23
C GLY A 59 -20.69 -17.41 -0.15
N ALA A 60 -20.24 -16.62 -1.10
CA ALA A 60 -19.95 -17.04 -2.46
C ALA A 60 -18.98 -18.25 -2.48
N THR A 61 -19.36 -19.33 -3.16
CA THR A 61 -18.51 -20.48 -3.50
C THR A 61 -17.77 -20.23 -4.82
N GLU A 62 -16.67 -20.92 -5.12
CA GLU A 62 -15.83 -20.75 -6.33
C GLU A 62 -16.55 -20.16 -7.57
N PRO A 63 -15.99 -19.15 -8.24
CA PRO A 63 -16.67 -18.39 -9.30
C PRO A 63 -16.92 -19.15 -10.62
N GLY A 64 -16.61 -20.44 -10.67
CA GLY A 64 -16.65 -21.21 -11.91
C GLY A 64 -15.75 -20.61 -12.98
N ASP A 65 -16.27 -20.53 -14.21
CA ASP A 65 -15.53 -20.06 -15.39
C ASP A 65 -15.72 -18.56 -15.70
N ASP A 66 -16.37 -17.76 -14.84
CA ASP A 66 -16.49 -16.31 -15.09
C ASP A 66 -15.10 -15.65 -15.06
N PRO A 67 -14.67 -14.96 -16.14
CA PRO A 67 -13.32 -14.44 -16.25
C PRO A 67 -13.00 -13.34 -15.22
N ARG A 68 -14.00 -12.68 -14.64
CA ARG A 68 -13.82 -11.67 -13.59
C ARG A 68 -13.86 -12.29 -12.18
N GLY A 69 -14.06 -13.60 -12.09
CA GLY A 69 -14.34 -14.30 -10.85
C GLY A 69 -15.65 -13.84 -10.21
N ALA A 70 -16.68 -13.56 -11.01
CA ALA A 70 -17.99 -13.17 -10.49
C ALA A 70 -18.85 -14.39 -10.11
N ILE A 71 -19.73 -14.21 -9.12
CA ILE A 71 -20.78 -15.16 -8.75
C ILE A 71 -22.10 -14.41 -8.78
N GLY A 72 -22.93 -14.75 -9.77
CA GLY A 72 -24.11 -13.95 -10.11
C GLY A 72 -23.75 -12.61 -10.73
N GLU A 73 -24.78 -11.80 -10.96
CA GLU A 73 -24.64 -10.47 -11.55
C GLU A 73 -24.98 -9.42 -10.49
N LEU A 74 -24.07 -8.45 -10.28
CA LEU A 74 -24.32 -7.35 -9.35
C LEU A 74 -25.56 -6.56 -9.78
N ARG A 75 -26.28 -5.99 -8.82
CA ARG A 75 -27.49 -5.16 -9.00
C ARG A 75 -28.70 -5.93 -9.55
N THR A 76 -28.71 -7.26 -9.41
CA THR A 76 -29.85 -8.11 -9.83
C THR A 76 -30.64 -8.68 -8.64
N GLY A 77 -30.22 -8.38 -7.41
CA GLY A 77 -30.79 -8.91 -6.18
C GLY A 77 -30.10 -10.19 -5.71
N PRO A 78 -30.55 -10.77 -4.57
CA PRO A 78 -29.95 -11.96 -4.02
C PRO A 78 -30.13 -13.17 -4.94
N ILE A 79 -29.09 -13.98 -5.06
CA ILE A 79 -29.15 -15.30 -5.68
C ILE A 79 -29.93 -16.23 -4.74
N VAL A 80 -30.96 -16.87 -5.27
CA VAL A 80 -31.84 -17.77 -4.53
C VAL A 80 -31.70 -19.17 -5.10
N ARG A 81 -31.47 -20.16 -4.24
CA ARG A 81 -31.42 -21.57 -4.61
C ARG A 81 -32.22 -22.41 -3.62
N ASP A 82 -32.99 -23.36 -4.12
CA ASP A 82 -33.59 -24.38 -3.27
C ASP A 82 -32.54 -25.45 -2.94
N GLY A 83 -32.46 -25.85 -1.67
CA GLY A 83 -31.41 -26.73 -1.17
C GLY A 83 -30.06 -26.00 -1.01
N GLY A 84 -28.97 -26.64 -1.41
CA GLY A 84 -27.61 -26.05 -1.38
C GLY A 84 -26.83 -26.23 -0.07
N VAL A 85 -27.40 -26.95 0.89
CA VAL A 85 -26.76 -27.33 2.16
C VAL A 85 -26.79 -28.83 2.31
N ASN A 86 -25.62 -29.45 2.47
CA ASN A 86 -25.56 -30.88 2.74
C ASN A 86 -26.00 -31.14 4.19
N LEU A 87 -27.18 -31.76 4.35
CA LEU A 87 -27.78 -32.09 5.64
C LEU A 87 -27.78 -33.62 5.84
N PRO A 88 -27.54 -34.11 7.07
CA PRO A 88 -27.67 -35.53 7.42
C PRO A 88 -29.07 -36.08 7.12
N GLU A 89 -29.18 -37.41 6.98
CA GLU A 89 -30.43 -38.12 6.65
C GLU A 89 -31.64 -37.66 7.46
N LYS A 90 -31.44 -37.47 8.78
CA LYS A 90 -32.49 -37.03 9.71
C LYS A 90 -33.16 -35.71 9.34
N TRP A 91 -32.54 -34.88 8.51
CA TRP A 91 -33.03 -33.55 8.10
C TRP A 91 -33.29 -33.43 6.60
N LYS A 92 -33.23 -34.52 5.81
CA LYS A 92 -33.43 -34.45 4.35
C LYS A 92 -34.80 -33.91 3.92
N GLY A 93 -35.82 -34.07 4.75
CA GLY A 93 -37.17 -33.56 4.47
C GLY A 93 -37.39 -32.08 4.82
N LEU A 94 -36.41 -31.42 5.45
CA LEU A 94 -36.50 -30.02 5.85
C LEU A 94 -36.45 -29.12 4.60
N PRO A 95 -37.46 -28.26 4.34
CA PRO A 95 -37.37 -27.27 3.28
C PRO A 95 -36.21 -26.30 3.54
N VAL A 96 -35.21 -26.31 2.65
CA VAL A 96 -34.04 -25.42 2.72
C VAL A 96 -34.05 -24.45 1.54
N GLN A 97 -33.85 -23.17 1.82
CA GLN A 97 -33.54 -22.15 0.82
C GLN A 97 -32.18 -21.54 1.13
N THR A 98 -31.27 -21.57 0.16
CA THR A 98 -29.99 -20.86 0.22
C THR A 98 -30.11 -19.49 -0.43
N LEU A 99 -29.62 -18.46 0.27
CA LEU A 99 -29.57 -17.08 -0.20
C LEU A 99 -28.12 -16.60 -0.24
N MET A 100 -27.75 -15.91 -1.31
CA MET A 100 -26.40 -15.36 -1.50
C MET A 100 -26.49 -13.96 -2.09
N VAL A 101 -25.57 -13.08 -1.72
CA VAL A 101 -25.38 -11.80 -2.41
C VAL A 101 -24.48 -12.05 -3.62
N PRO A 102 -24.78 -11.51 -4.81
CA PRO A 102 -23.84 -11.49 -5.92
C PRO A 102 -22.49 -10.90 -5.51
N VAL A 103 -21.40 -11.47 -6.01
CA VAL A 103 -20.03 -11.05 -5.67
C VAL A 103 -19.20 -10.92 -6.93
N LEU A 104 -18.38 -9.88 -6.99
CA LEU A 104 -17.30 -9.74 -7.96
C LEU A 104 -15.93 -10.01 -7.28
N PHE A 105 -14.96 -10.54 -8.03
CA PHE A 105 -13.61 -10.86 -7.53
C PHE A 105 -13.61 -11.88 -6.38
N ALA A 106 -14.37 -12.96 -6.55
CA ALA A 106 -14.98 -13.68 -5.45
C ALA A 106 -14.10 -14.59 -4.58
N GLN A 107 -12.79 -14.59 -4.57
CA GLN A 107 -11.97 -15.33 -3.59
C GLN A 107 -10.67 -14.57 -3.38
N THR A 108 -10.79 -13.25 -3.37
CA THR A 108 -9.68 -12.32 -3.36
C THR A 108 -9.80 -11.35 -2.19
N PRO A 109 -8.72 -10.63 -1.83
CA PRO A 109 -8.81 -9.54 -0.86
C PRO A 109 -9.77 -8.40 -1.24
N VAL A 110 -10.25 -8.35 -2.49
CA VAL A 110 -11.11 -7.29 -3.04
C VAL A 110 -12.50 -7.78 -3.45
N GLU A 111 -13.00 -8.85 -2.82
CA GLU A 111 -14.40 -9.27 -2.98
C GLU A 111 -15.35 -8.06 -2.87
N THR A 112 -16.14 -7.86 -3.92
CA THR A 112 -16.99 -6.67 -4.06
C THR A 112 -18.46 -7.08 -4.14
N VAL A 113 -19.31 -6.37 -3.40
CA VAL A 113 -20.77 -6.52 -3.37
C VAL A 113 -21.42 -5.17 -3.65
N ASP A 114 -22.63 -5.18 -4.20
CA ASP A 114 -23.42 -3.96 -4.38
C ASP A 114 -24.40 -3.78 -3.21
N ALA A 115 -24.51 -2.56 -2.68
CA ALA A 115 -25.40 -2.26 -1.58
C ALA A 115 -26.87 -2.58 -1.91
N LYS A 116 -27.30 -2.41 -3.16
CA LYS A 116 -28.67 -2.73 -3.60
C LYS A 116 -28.98 -4.22 -3.49
N ASP A 117 -27.99 -5.09 -3.72
CA ASP A 117 -28.18 -6.52 -3.58
C ASP A 117 -28.28 -6.93 -2.10
N VAL A 118 -27.55 -6.23 -1.22
CA VAL A 118 -27.65 -6.41 0.24
C VAL A 118 -29.01 -5.94 0.76
N ASP A 119 -29.51 -4.81 0.27
CA ASP A 119 -30.85 -4.30 0.58
C ASP A 119 -31.93 -5.28 0.13
N ALA A 120 -31.85 -5.74 -1.12
CA ALA A 120 -32.79 -6.72 -1.65
C ALA A 120 -32.76 -8.05 -0.88
N LEU A 121 -31.59 -8.45 -0.36
CA LEU A 121 -31.49 -9.58 0.56
C LEU A 121 -32.21 -9.29 1.88
N ALA A 122 -32.01 -8.11 2.48
CA ALA A 122 -32.66 -7.72 3.73
C ALA A 122 -34.19 -7.69 3.58
N ASP A 123 -34.70 -7.13 2.47
CA ASP A 123 -36.14 -7.09 2.15
C ASP A 123 -36.72 -8.49 1.99
N ARG A 124 -36.01 -9.39 1.31
CA ARG A 124 -36.44 -10.78 1.16
C ARG A 124 -36.53 -11.48 2.52
N LEU A 125 -35.57 -11.22 3.40
CA LEU A 125 -35.56 -11.79 4.75
C LEU A 125 -36.70 -11.21 5.60
N ALA A 126 -36.96 -9.91 5.51
CA ALA A 126 -38.10 -9.27 6.17
C ALA A 126 -39.43 -9.89 5.71
N ALA A 127 -39.62 -10.02 4.39
CA ALA A 127 -40.81 -10.65 3.82
C ALA A 127 -40.99 -12.10 4.30
N ALA A 128 -39.89 -12.86 4.42
CA ALA A 128 -39.91 -14.23 4.90
C ALA A 128 -40.38 -14.37 6.36
N VAL A 129 -40.28 -13.32 7.16
CA VAL A 129 -40.68 -13.30 8.58
C VAL A 129 -41.98 -12.50 8.81
N GLY A 130 -42.67 -12.12 7.73
CA GLY A 130 -43.94 -11.37 7.79
C GLY A 130 -43.76 -9.88 8.09
N LEU A 131 -42.56 -9.33 7.96
CA LEU A 131 -42.30 -7.90 8.09
C LEU A 131 -42.50 -7.22 6.73
N PRO A 132 -42.99 -5.96 6.72
CA PRO A 132 -43.05 -5.19 5.48
C PRO A 132 -41.64 -4.89 4.96
N ALA A 133 -41.56 -4.49 3.68
CA ALA A 133 -40.32 -4.04 3.06
C ALA A 133 -39.63 -3.00 3.95
N LEU A 134 -38.32 -3.16 4.08
CA LEU A 134 -37.51 -2.30 4.91
C LEU A 134 -37.15 -1.04 4.10
N ALA A 135 -36.86 0.08 4.78
CA ALA A 135 -36.24 1.21 4.08
C ALA A 135 -34.89 0.75 3.46
N PRO A 136 -34.37 1.33 2.39
CA PRO A 136 -33.00 1.03 1.95
C PRO A 136 -32.00 1.23 3.10
N LEU A 137 -30.91 0.45 3.17
CA LEU A 137 -29.76 0.83 4.00
C LEU A 137 -29.29 2.20 3.51
N GLU A 138 -29.02 3.13 4.43
CA GLU A 138 -28.53 4.47 4.07
C GLU A 138 -27.34 4.32 3.10
N PRO A 139 -27.35 5.00 1.94
CA PRO A 139 -26.26 4.91 0.96
C PRO A 139 -25.01 5.55 1.57
N GLY A 140 -24.19 4.70 2.18
CA GLY A 140 -22.97 5.12 2.85
C GLY A 140 -22.50 4.02 3.79
N LEU A 141 -21.68 3.10 3.28
CA LEU A 141 -20.67 2.51 4.15
C LEU A 141 -19.93 3.68 4.81
N PRO A 142 -19.61 3.61 6.12
CA PRO A 142 -18.85 4.66 6.77
C PRO A 142 -17.62 4.97 5.92
N THR A 143 -17.53 6.21 5.42
CA THR A 143 -16.36 6.69 4.67
C THR A 143 -15.14 6.79 5.57
N ASP A 144 -15.33 6.64 6.89
CA ASP A 144 -14.29 6.56 7.90
C ASP A 144 -14.02 5.09 8.30
N PRO A 145 -12.83 4.54 7.99
CA PRO A 145 -12.38 3.23 8.45
C PRO A 145 -12.43 3.05 9.99
N ALA A 146 -12.41 4.14 10.76
CA ALA A 146 -12.46 4.11 12.23
C ALA A 146 -13.88 4.00 12.80
N ALA A 147 -14.92 4.34 12.03
CA ALA A 147 -16.30 4.43 12.52
C ALA A 147 -16.99 3.07 12.79
N GLY A 148 -16.35 1.96 12.43
CA GLY A 148 -16.89 0.60 12.60
C GLY A 148 -16.31 -0.20 13.78
N LEU A 149 -15.38 0.36 14.56
CA LEU A 149 -14.85 -0.33 15.74
C LEU A 149 -15.83 -0.17 16.92
N PRO A 150 -16.18 -1.25 17.65
CA PRO A 150 -17.00 -1.11 18.86
C PRO A 150 -16.29 -0.16 19.84
N PRO A 151 -17.02 0.72 20.56
CA PRO A 151 -16.42 1.51 21.62
C PRO A 151 -15.83 0.55 22.66
N GLY A 152 -14.50 0.47 22.73
CA GLY A 152 -13.79 -0.47 23.61
C GLY A 152 -12.96 -1.56 22.92
N ALA A 153 -12.90 -1.62 21.58
CA ALA A 153 -11.71 -2.22 20.96
C ALA A 153 -10.50 -1.38 21.42
N PRO A 154 -9.36 -1.98 21.84
CA PRO A 154 -8.20 -1.18 22.19
C PRO A 154 -7.82 -0.39 20.94
N SER A 155 -8.15 0.90 20.93
CA SER A 155 -7.46 1.87 20.13
C SER A 155 -6.05 1.91 20.72
N GLY A 156 -5.25 0.93 20.33
CA GLY A 156 -3.81 0.95 20.50
C GLY A 156 -3.25 2.00 19.55
N ALA A 157 -3.68 3.25 19.71
CA ALA A 157 -2.71 4.32 19.58
C ALA A 157 -1.57 3.92 20.53
N PRO A 158 -0.34 3.73 20.03
CA PRO A 158 0.78 3.45 20.89
C PRO A 158 0.79 4.49 22.02
N PRO A 159 0.93 4.09 23.29
CA PRO A 159 1.02 5.06 24.36
C PRO A 159 2.27 5.92 24.13
N GLY A 160 2.05 7.19 23.78
CA GLY A 160 3.08 8.23 23.75
C GLY A 160 3.42 8.77 22.36
N VAL A 161 2.54 9.57 21.77
CA VAL A 161 2.96 10.66 20.86
C VAL A 161 2.27 11.95 21.31
N VAL A 162 2.71 12.45 22.45
CA VAL A 162 2.52 13.86 22.84
C VAL A 162 3.84 14.32 23.46
N GLY A 163 4.51 15.23 22.76
CA GLY A 163 5.73 15.86 23.25
C GLY A 163 6.46 16.61 22.14
N THR A 164 6.12 17.88 21.94
CA THR A 164 6.85 18.80 21.07
C THR A 164 8.27 19.05 21.60
N LYS A 165 9.25 18.30 21.07
CA LYS A 165 10.65 18.69 20.76
C LYS A 165 11.39 17.50 20.11
N GLY A 166 11.63 17.62 18.80
CA GLY A 166 12.27 16.61 17.94
C GLY A 166 11.26 15.61 17.37
N ARG A 167 10.93 15.70 16.07
CA ARG A 167 10.14 14.66 15.40
C ARG A 167 10.97 13.39 15.31
N THR A 168 10.38 12.24 15.58
CA THR A 168 11.09 10.96 15.43
C THR A 168 11.28 10.63 13.94
N ALA A 169 12.26 9.78 13.61
CA ALA A 169 12.50 9.41 12.21
C ALA A 169 11.26 8.77 11.55
N PHE A 170 10.49 7.99 12.30
CA PHE A 170 9.27 7.35 11.83
C PHE A 170 8.07 8.29 11.71
N GLU A 171 8.00 9.37 12.49
CA GLU A 171 6.97 10.40 12.28
C GLU A 171 7.20 11.14 10.96
N SER A 172 8.45 11.52 10.66
CA SER A 172 8.80 12.14 9.39
C SER A 172 8.57 11.20 8.21
N LEU A 173 8.97 9.93 8.35
CA LEU A 173 8.77 8.90 7.33
C LEU A 173 7.28 8.63 7.08
N GLY A 174 6.48 8.43 8.13
CA GLY A 174 5.06 8.12 7.99
C GLY A 174 4.30 9.17 7.18
N ALA A 175 4.57 10.46 7.41
CA ALA A 175 3.96 11.54 6.64
C ALA A 175 4.31 11.50 5.13
N LEU A 176 5.55 11.13 4.79
CA LEU A 176 5.97 10.97 3.40
C LEU A 176 5.42 9.70 2.76
N ILE A 177 5.34 8.59 3.51
CA ILE A 177 4.77 7.31 3.08
C ILE A 177 3.30 7.48 2.69
N GLU A 178 2.53 8.19 3.50
CA GLU A 178 1.09 8.37 3.27
C GLU A 178 0.76 9.43 2.21
N THR A 179 1.77 10.15 1.71
CA THR A 179 1.63 11.09 0.59
C THR A 179 1.85 10.38 -0.74
N TYR A 180 0.93 10.49 -1.69
CA TYR A 180 1.00 9.83 -2.99
C TYR A 180 1.87 10.62 -3.97
N GLY A 181 2.74 9.94 -4.71
CA GLY A 181 3.58 10.56 -5.73
C GLY A 181 4.26 9.53 -6.62
N VAL A 182 3.51 8.90 -7.52
CA VAL A 182 4.05 7.98 -8.55
C VAL A 182 4.94 8.75 -9.52
N SER A 183 5.94 8.10 -10.14
CA SER A 183 6.87 8.77 -11.09
C SER A 183 6.15 9.58 -12.18
N GLY A 184 6.39 10.89 -12.18
CA GLY A 184 5.72 11.92 -12.99
C GLY A 184 4.63 12.72 -12.25
N HIS A 185 4.28 12.33 -11.02
CA HIS A 185 3.19 12.89 -10.21
C HIS A 185 3.63 13.25 -8.78
N GLU A 186 4.89 13.65 -8.60
CA GLU A 186 5.56 13.79 -7.29
C GLU A 186 5.24 15.10 -6.57
N ALA A 187 4.43 15.97 -7.15
CA ALA A 187 4.20 17.33 -6.65
C ALA A 187 3.76 17.36 -5.18
N ALA A 188 2.85 16.48 -4.76
CA ALA A 188 2.37 16.45 -3.39
C ALA A 188 3.50 16.08 -2.40
N VAL A 189 4.38 15.14 -2.75
CA VAL A 189 5.52 14.73 -1.93
C VAL A 189 6.54 15.86 -1.84
N ARG A 190 6.81 16.53 -2.96
CA ARG A 190 7.67 17.73 -3.00
C ARG A 190 7.16 18.81 -2.05
N GLU A 191 5.88 19.13 -2.06
CA GLU A 191 5.32 20.13 -1.15
C GLU A 191 5.43 19.71 0.33
N GLN A 192 5.30 18.41 0.63
CA GLN A 192 5.53 17.90 1.99
C GLN A 192 6.98 18.09 2.45
N ILE A 193 7.95 17.91 1.54
CA ILE A 193 9.37 18.13 1.79
C ILE A 193 9.64 19.61 2.02
N LEU A 194 9.20 20.49 1.11
CA LEU A 194 9.39 21.93 1.21
C LEU A 194 8.84 22.48 2.53
N ALA A 195 7.64 22.05 2.94
CA ALA A 195 7.01 22.45 4.20
C ALA A 195 7.75 21.96 5.46
N ARG A 196 8.71 21.05 5.33
CA ARG A 196 9.46 20.44 6.45
C ARG A 196 10.92 20.84 6.50
N LEU A 197 11.37 21.64 5.54
CA LEU A 197 12.71 22.19 5.55
C LEU A 197 12.89 23.13 6.76
N PRO A 198 14.07 23.15 7.39
CA PRO A 198 14.36 24.09 8.47
C PRO A 198 14.38 25.52 7.94
N ALA A 199 14.08 26.50 8.79
CA ALA A 199 13.97 27.91 8.40
C ALA A 199 15.25 28.52 7.80
N TRP A 200 16.41 27.90 8.05
CA TRP A 200 17.68 28.34 7.47
C TRP A 200 17.90 27.85 6.05
N ALA A 201 17.18 26.80 5.60
CA ALA A 201 17.37 26.19 4.30
C ALA A 201 16.76 27.05 3.20
N THR A 202 17.51 27.24 2.11
CA THR A 202 17.06 27.95 0.92
C THR A 202 16.89 26.94 -0.21
N PRO A 203 15.69 26.34 -0.38
CA PRO A 203 15.46 25.36 -1.44
C PRO A 203 15.43 26.01 -2.82
N GLN A 204 15.84 25.26 -3.82
CA GLN A 204 15.58 25.52 -5.24
C GLN A 204 14.77 24.37 -5.83
N VAL A 205 13.77 24.70 -6.64
CA VAL A 205 13.00 23.71 -7.40
C VAL A 205 13.31 23.91 -8.87
N ASP A 206 13.80 22.88 -9.54
CA ASP A 206 14.14 22.96 -10.95
C ASP A 206 12.94 22.69 -11.88
N GLY A 207 13.15 22.80 -13.19
CA GLY A 207 12.10 22.59 -14.20
C GLY A 207 11.61 21.15 -14.31
N LYS A 208 12.37 20.17 -13.78
CA LYS A 208 11.95 18.76 -13.71
C LYS A 208 11.11 18.51 -12.45
N GLY A 209 11.30 19.33 -11.42
CA GLY A 209 10.63 19.23 -10.13
C GLY A 209 11.53 18.70 -9.02
N ASN A 210 12.84 18.54 -9.26
CA ASN A 210 13.77 18.20 -8.19
C ASN A 210 13.87 19.35 -7.20
N VAL A 211 14.04 19.03 -5.91
CA VAL A 211 14.34 20.03 -4.87
C VAL A 211 15.81 19.94 -4.50
N THR A 212 16.51 21.06 -4.38
CA THR A 212 17.90 21.08 -3.93
C THR A 212 18.09 22.10 -2.82
N VAL A 213 18.93 21.77 -1.84
CA VAL A 213 19.38 22.66 -0.76
C VAL A 213 20.89 22.56 -0.67
N THR A 214 21.60 23.67 -0.88
CA THR A 214 23.07 23.73 -0.81
C THR A 214 23.52 24.47 0.44
N VAL A 215 24.52 23.91 1.14
CA VAL A 215 25.18 24.48 2.31
C VAL A 215 26.70 24.40 2.16
N GLY A 216 27.41 25.27 2.85
CA GLY A 216 28.86 25.40 2.69
C GLY A 216 29.25 25.98 1.32
N ALA A 217 30.54 26.28 1.15
CA ALA A 217 31.03 26.96 -0.06
C ALA A 217 32.45 26.58 -0.49
N GLY A 218 33.10 25.64 0.21
CA GLY A 218 34.49 25.28 -0.03
C GLY A 218 34.68 23.84 -0.49
N GLY A 219 35.94 23.39 -0.51
CA GLY A 219 36.30 21.99 -0.67
C GLY A 219 35.80 21.32 -1.96
N LYS A 220 35.71 19.99 -1.92
CA LYS A 220 35.20 19.16 -3.01
C LYS A 220 33.68 19.08 -2.90
N PRO A 221 32.90 19.43 -3.95
CA PRO A 221 31.46 19.43 -3.85
C PRO A 221 30.90 18.03 -3.64
N LEU A 222 29.99 17.88 -2.67
CA LEU A 222 29.29 16.64 -2.37
C LEU A 222 27.81 16.80 -2.73
N LEU A 223 27.20 15.74 -3.26
CA LEU A 223 25.78 15.69 -3.57
C LEU A 223 25.17 14.48 -2.91
N PHE A 224 24.14 14.66 -2.07
CA PHE A 224 23.34 13.58 -1.49
C PHE A 224 21.95 13.62 -2.14
N MET A 225 21.48 12.49 -2.67
CA MET A 225 20.21 12.42 -3.40
C MET A 225 19.33 11.32 -2.82
N ALA A 226 18.05 11.59 -2.69
CA ALA A 226 17.03 10.61 -2.38
C ALA A 226 15.82 10.89 -3.28
N HIS A 227 15.20 9.86 -3.84
CA HIS A 227 14.10 10.06 -4.77
C HIS A 227 12.76 10.18 -4.05
N ILE A 228 11.85 10.97 -4.63
CA ILE A 228 10.52 11.25 -4.05
C ILE A 228 9.40 10.54 -4.77
N ASP A 229 9.67 9.99 -5.96
CA ASP A 229 8.71 9.16 -6.66
C ASP A 229 8.52 7.80 -5.99
N GLU A 230 7.61 7.02 -6.55
CA GLU A 230 7.34 5.66 -6.12
C GLU A 230 6.77 4.86 -7.31
N VAL A 231 6.99 3.54 -7.34
CA VAL A 231 6.27 2.71 -8.31
C VAL A 231 4.73 2.76 -8.14
N GLY A 232 4.03 2.73 -9.27
CA GLY A 232 2.57 2.72 -9.35
C GLY A 232 2.08 2.53 -10.79
N PHE A 233 0.96 3.16 -11.14
CA PHE A 233 0.39 3.06 -12.48
C PHE A 233 -0.19 4.39 -12.97
N ASP A 234 -0.26 4.54 -14.30
CA ASP A 234 -1.08 5.55 -14.96
C ASP A 234 -2.33 4.91 -15.56
N ILE A 235 -3.43 5.65 -15.60
CA ILE A 235 -4.60 5.30 -16.41
C ILE A 235 -4.31 5.60 -17.88
N THR A 236 -4.51 4.60 -18.74
CA THR A 236 -4.26 4.72 -20.19
C THR A 236 -5.54 4.84 -21.02
N ASN A 237 -6.65 4.29 -20.54
CA ASN A 237 -7.94 4.33 -21.21
C ASN A 237 -9.08 4.10 -20.22
N ILE A 238 -10.24 4.71 -20.46
CA ILE A 238 -11.50 4.42 -19.75
C ILE A 238 -12.42 3.70 -20.74
N ALA A 239 -12.79 2.46 -20.44
CA ALA A 239 -13.61 1.61 -21.29
C ALA A 239 -15.09 1.95 -21.16
N ALA A 240 -15.88 1.54 -22.17
CA ALA A 240 -17.31 1.85 -22.24
C ALA A 240 -18.12 1.34 -21.03
N ASP A 241 -17.67 0.25 -20.39
CA ASP A 241 -18.26 -0.34 -19.19
C ASP A 241 -17.86 0.36 -17.87
N GLY A 242 -17.06 1.42 -17.94
CA GLY A 242 -16.59 2.19 -16.79
C GLY A 242 -15.29 1.70 -16.17
N THR A 243 -14.75 0.55 -16.59
CA THR A 243 -13.41 0.10 -16.16
C THR A 243 -12.31 0.95 -16.79
N ALA A 244 -11.09 0.91 -16.24
CA ALA A 244 -9.96 1.63 -16.82
C ALA A 244 -8.71 0.76 -16.94
N ALA A 245 -8.03 0.83 -18.09
CA ALA A 245 -6.78 0.13 -18.33
C ALA A 245 -5.60 0.90 -17.72
N VAL A 246 -4.60 0.18 -17.20
CA VAL A 246 -3.45 0.79 -16.51
C VAL A 246 -2.13 0.42 -17.16
N ARG A 247 -1.12 1.27 -16.97
CA ARG A 247 0.28 1.02 -17.33
C ARG A 247 1.17 1.23 -16.13
N SER A 248 2.04 0.26 -15.85
CA SER A 248 3.02 0.36 -14.78
C SER A 248 3.99 1.53 -14.97
N ARG A 249 4.30 2.17 -13.85
CA ARG A 249 5.37 3.16 -13.71
C ARG A 249 6.36 2.60 -12.68
N GLY A 250 7.57 2.32 -13.14
CA GLY A 250 8.57 1.59 -12.37
C GLY A 250 8.48 0.07 -12.48
N GLY A 251 9.53 -0.61 -12.00
CA GLY A 251 9.65 -2.07 -12.05
C GLY A 251 9.02 -2.72 -10.82
N MET A 252 8.00 -3.55 -10.98
CA MET A 252 7.35 -4.21 -9.84
C MET A 252 6.78 -5.58 -10.22
N TYR A 253 6.63 -6.46 -9.23
CA TYR A 253 5.92 -7.73 -9.41
C TYR A 253 4.41 -7.47 -9.40
N LEU A 254 3.80 -7.42 -10.58
CA LEU A 254 2.36 -7.13 -10.72
C LEU A 254 1.47 -8.09 -9.92
N SER A 255 1.92 -9.33 -9.68
CA SER A 255 1.22 -10.31 -8.84
C SER A 255 1.01 -9.85 -7.39
N VAL A 256 1.86 -8.96 -6.85
CA VAL A 256 1.70 -8.44 -5.49
C VAL A 256 0.87 -7.16 -5.45
N TYR A 257 0.49 -6.60 -6.59
CA TYR A 257 -0.35 -5.40 -6.72
C TYR A 257 -1.78 -5.71 -7.15
N GLU A 258 -1.99 -6.74 -7.97
CA GLU A 258 -3.35 -7.15 -8.35
C GLU A 258 -4.18 -7.50 -7.10
N SER A 259 -5.50 -7.40 -7.21
CA SER A 259 -6.42 -7.68 -6.10
C SER A 259 -6.22 -6.80 -4.86
N HIS A 260 -5.91 -5.52 -5.05
CA HIS A 260 -5.78 -4.55 -3.96
C HIS A 260 -6.74 -3.36 -4.13
N PRO A 261 -7.27 -2.79 -3.03
CA PRO A 261 -7.81 -1.45 -3.04
C PRO A 261 -6.70 -0.44 -3.37
N VAL A 262 -6.99 0.47 -4.30
CA VAL A 262 -6.09 1.51 -4.77
C VAL A 262 -6.71 2.88 -4.62
N VAL A 263 -5.85 3.90 -4.70
CA VAL A 263 -6.26 5.31 -4.67
C VAL A 263 -5.76 5.99 -5.94
N VAL A 264 -6.69 6.45 -6.76
CA VAL A 264 -6.41 7.24 -7.97
C VAL A 264 -6.31 8.71 -7.57
N GLN A 265 -5.21 9.36 -7.92
CA GLN A 265 -5.01 10.79 -7.69
C GLN A 265 -5.57 11.55 -8.90
N THR A 266 -6.70 12.23 -8.69
CA THR A 266 -7.36 13.02 -9.75
C THR A 266 -7.25 14.51 -9.46
N SER A 267 -7.53 15.34 -10.47
CA SER A 267 -7.64 16.80 -10.31
C SER A 267 -8.73 17.25 -9.31
N ARG A 268 -9.72 16.40 -9.01
CA ARG A 268 -10.81 16.68 -8.06
C ARG A 268 -10.60 16.04 -6.69
N GLY A 269 -9.43 15.45 -6.46
CA GLY A 269 -9.09 14.73 -5.22
C GLY A 269 -9.02 13.21 -5.43
N PRO A 270 -8.72 12.47 -4.36
CA PRO A 270 -8.54 11.03 -4.44
C PRO A 270 -9.85 10.29 -4.72
N VAL A 271 -9.80 9.32 -5.64
CA VAL A 271 -10.90 8.40 -5.94
C VAL A 271 -10.47 6.98 -5.60
N HIS A 272 -11.27 6.27 -4.82
CA HIS A 272 -11.02 4.87 -4.49
C HIS A 272 -11.43 3.95 -5.64
N ALA A 273 -10.62 2.94 -5.90
CA ALA A 273 -10.90 1.90 -6.88
C ALA A 273 -10.32 0.56 -6.42
N VAL A 274 -10.58 -0.48 -7.20
CA VAL A 274 -9.94 -1.79 -7.07
C VAL A 274 -9.03 -1.98 -8.27
N LEU A 275 -7.75 -2.28 -8.03
CA LEU A 275 -6.90 -2.88 -9.05
C LEU A 275 -7.30 -4.35 -9.16
N ALA A 276 -8.11 -4.65 -10.16
CA ALA A 276 -8.79 -5.92 -10.28
C ALA A 276 -7.78 -7.08 -10.40
N PRO A 277 -8.11 -8.27 -9.88
CA PRO A 277 -7.38 -9.48 -10.25
C PRO A 277 -7.35 -9.62 -11.78
N ARG A 278 -6.28 -10.22 -12.30
CA ARG A 278 -6.23 -10.60 -13.70
C ARG A 278 -7.40 -11.52 -14.07
N PRO A 279 -7.85 -11.52 -15.34
CA PRO A 279 -8.86 -12.45 -15.79
C PRO A 279 -8.50 -13.92 -15.51
N GLY A 280 -9.44 -14.69 -14.97
CA GLY A 280 -9.24 -16.11 -14.64
C GLY A 280 -8.23 -16.36 -13.52
N TYR A 281 -8.04 -15.44 -12.58
CA TYR A 281 -7.04 -15.57 -11.50
C TYR A 281 -7.13 -16.89 -10.71
N THR A 282 -8.32 -17.50 -10.57
CA THR A 282 -8.51 -18.79 -9.89
C THR A 282 -7.93 -19.98 -10.65
N THR A 283 -7.76 -19.85 -11.96
CA THR A 283 -7.23 -20.90 -12.86
C THR A 283 -5.91 -20.50 -13.52
N ALA A 284 -5.35 -19.35 -13.13
CA ALA A 284 -4.10 -18.82 -13.68
C ALA A 284 -2.92 -19.77 -13.38
N LYS A 285 -2.17 -20.10 -14.44
CA LYS A 285 -0.95 -20.92 -14.34
C LYS A 285 0.32 -20.08 -14.22
N GLU A 286 0.28 -18.87 -14.77
CA GLU A 286 1.40 -17.93 -14.75
C GLU A 286 1.49 -17.21 -13.41
N SER A 287 2.70 -17.11 -12.86
CA SER A 287 2.91 -16.42 -11.58
C SER A 287 2.67 -14.91 -11.69
N GLN A 288 2.98 -14.28 -12.82
CA GLN A 288 2.82 -12.84 -13.05
C GLN A 288 1.66 -12.52 -14.02
N PRO A 289 0.86 -11.47 -13.74
CA PRO A 289 -0.08 -10.95 -14.72
C PRO A 289 0.66 -10.45 -15.97
N ALA A 290 0.01 -10.53 -17.13
CA ALA A 290 0.49 -9.84 -18.31
C ALA A 290 0.41 -8.32 -18.06
N ALA A 291 1.36 -7.55 -18.59
CA ALA A 291 1.51 -6.12 -18.31
C ALA A 291 0.24 -5.28 -18.59
N ASN A 292 -0.61 -5.72 -19.53
CA ASN A 292 -1.84 -5.04 -19.94
C ASN A 292 -3.12 -5.78 -19.48
N SER A 293 -3.00 -6.77 -18.58
CA SER A 293 -4.14 -7.58 -18.13
C SER A 293 -4.87 -7.02 -16.91
N LEU A 294 -4.26 -6.06 -16.21
CA LEU A 294 -4.85 -5.44 -15.03
C LEU A 294 -5.68 -4.21 -15.43
N TYR A 295 -6.77 -3.99 -14.69
CA TYR A 295 -7.68 -2.87 -14.89
C TYR A 295 -8.23 -2.38 -13.55
N LEU A 296 -8.75 -1.16 -13.56
CA LEU A 296 -9.41 -0.56 -12.42
C LEU A 296 -10.92 -0.78 -12.49
N TYR A 297 -11.49 -1.10 -11.34
CA TYR A 297 -12.92 -1.14 -11.12
C TYR A 297 -13.32 -0.07 -10.10
N PHE A 298 -14.24 0.82 -10.49
CA PHE A 298 -14.67 1.97 -9.69
C PHE A 298 -16.06 1.80 -9.05
N GLY A 299 -16.73 0.66 -9.28
CA GLY A 299 -18.15 0.50 -8.92
C GLY A 299 -19.11 1.17 -9.91
N THR A 300 -18.62 1.72 -11.02
CA THR A 300 -19.41 2.33 -12.09
C THR A 300 -19.76 1.29 -13.16
N THR A 301 -20.68 1.67 -14.05
CA THR A 301 -21.19 0.83 -15.13
C THR A 301 -21.05 1.47 -16.51
N SER A 302 -20.46 2.66 -16.58
CA SER A 302 -20.18 3.32 -17.85
C SER A 302 -19.02 4.31 -17.77
N ALA A 303 -18.38 4.58 -18.91
CA ALA A 303 -17.34 5.61 -18.98
C ALA A 303 -17.79 6.99 -18.46
N PRO A 304 -18.99 7.51 -18.81
CA PRO A 304 -19.48 8.78 -18.27
C PRO A 304 -19.59 8.79 -16.74
N GLU A 305 -20.04 7.70 -16.12
CA GLU A 305 -20.08 7.58 -14.65
C GLU A 305 -18.67 7.65 -14.03
N THR A 306 -17.69 6.95 -14.61
CA THR A 306 -16.29 6.98 -14.15
C THR A 306 -15.69 8.36 -14.28
N THR A 307 -15.86 9.02 -15.43
CA THR A 307 -15.40 10.39 -15.64
C THR A 307 -16.09 11.38 -14.69
N ALA A 308 -17.37 11.14 -14.36
CA ALA A 308 -18.10 11.94 -13.39
C ALA A 308 -17.52 11.88 -11.96
N LEU A 309 -16.72 10.85 -11.63
CA LEU A 309 -15.93 10.79 -10.38
C LEU A 309 -14.67 11.70 -10.41
N GLY A 310 -14.23 12.12 -11.59
CA GLY A 310 -13.04 12.98 -11.77
C GLY A 310 -11.86 12.27 -12.39
N VAL A 311 -12.00 10.97 -12.61
CA VAL A 311 -11.00 10.10 -13.21
C VAL A 311 -10.78 10.48 -14.67
N ALA A 312 -9.52 10.60 -15.06
CA ALA A 312 -9.08 10.89 -16.42
C ALA A 312 -7.90 10.00 -16.84
N VAL A 313 -7.69 9.89 -18.16
CA VAL A 313 -6.46 9.31 -18.71
C VAL A 313 -5.26 10.15 -18.29
N GLY A 314 -4.20 9.50 -17.82
CA GLY A 314 -3.02 10.12 -17.25
C GLY A 314 -3.07 10.33 -15.74
N ASP A 315 -4.21 10.09 -15.07
CA ASP A 315 -4.24 10.07 -13.60
C ASP A 315 -3.40 8.89 -13.09
N SER A 316 -2.67 9.12 -12.00
CA SER A 316 -1.82 8.10 -11.38
C SER A 316 -2.51 7.41 -10.21
N LEU A 317 -2.04 6.20 -9.90
CA LEU A 317 -2.55 5.42 -8.78
C LEU A 317 -1.50 4.47 -8.21
N THR A 318 -1.72 4.08 -6.95
CA THR A 318 -1.05 2.95 -6.31
C THR A 318 -1.93 2.39 -5.21
N VAL A 319 -1.46 1.31 -4.57
CA VAL A 319 -2.16 0.68 -3.43
C VAL A 319 -2.42 1.68 -2.31
N ARG A 320 -3.46 1.44 -1.51
CA ARG A 320 -3.68 2.23 -0.31
C ARG A 320 -2.47 2.15 0.62
N LYS A 321 -2.00 3.30 1.10
CA LYS A 321 -0.82 3.39 1.96
C LYS A 321 -1.23 3.66 3.40
N THR A 322 -0.57 2.96 4.32
CA THR A 322 -0.67 3.20 5.76
C THR A 322 0.69 2.86 6.34
N PHE A 323 1.28 3.80 7.08
CA PHE A 323 2.51 3.52 7.80
C PHE A 323 2.15 2.84 9.12
N ALA A 324 2.49 1.56 9.26
CA ALA A 324 2.09 0.75 10.40
C ALA A 324 3.31 0.31 11.22
N PRO A 325 3.38 0.62 12.53
CA PRO A 325 4.40 0.07 13.40
C PRO A 325 4.23 -1.44 13.54
N LEU A 326 5.35 -2.15 13.55
CA LEU A 326 5.44 -3.57 13.89
C LEU A 326 6.05 -3.74 15.28
N ALA A 327 6.18 -4.98 15.75
CA ALA A 327 6.85 -5.25 17.03
C ALA A 327 8.29 -4.72 17.04
N GLY A 328 8.66 -4.09 18.16
CA GLY A 328 9.99 -3.52 18.34
C GLY A 328 10.21 -2.25 17.49
N PRO A 329 11.42 -2.02 16.96
CA PRO A 329 11.75 -0.80 16.21
C PRO A 329 11.38 -0.86 14.72
N ARG A 330 10.46 -1.75 14.32
CA ARG A 330 10.15 -2.01 12.90
C ARG A 330 8.83 -1.36 12.48
N ALA A 331 8.71 -1.09 11.19
CA ALA A 331 7.47 -0.63 10.58
C ALA A 331 7.29 -1.24 9.19
N THR A 332 6.06 -1.24 8.71
CA THR A 332 5.69 -1.63 7.35
C THR A 332 4.83 -0.56 6.69
N GLY A 333 4.89 -0.54 5.37
CA GLY A 333 4.15 0.37 4.51
C GLY A 333 4.71 0.28 3.10
N ARG A 334 3.98 0.78 2.13
CA ARG A 334 4.46 0.91 0.75
C ARG A 334 5.27 2.20 0.59
N SER A 335 6.27 2.18 -0.29
CA SER A 335 7.11 3.33 -0.65
C SER A 335 8.17 3.65 0.39
N MET A 336 8.70 2.63 1.10
CA MET A 336 9.92 2.87 1.89
C MET A 336 11.05 3.27 0.95
N ASP A 337 11.10 2.61 -0.22
CA ASP A 337 11.76 3.06 -1.43
C ASP A 337 10.99 4.24 -2.08
N ASP A 338 11.50 5.47 -2.07
CA ASP A 338 12.63 5.99 -1.28
C ASP A 338 12.19 7.12 -0.32
N ARG A 339 11.00 6.96 0.27
CA ARG A 339 10.53 7.90 1.29
C ARG A 339 11.39 7.84 2.55
N ALA A 340 12.10 6.74 2.80
CA ALA A 340 13.04 6.63 3.91
C ALA A 340 14.34 7.40 3.66
N GLY A 341 14.94 7.35 2.47
CA GLY A 341 16.07 8.21 2.12
C GLY A 341 15.66 9.68 2.09
N SER A 342 14.49 9.99 1.52
CA SER A 342 13.93 11.33 1.51
C SER A 342 13.71 11.89 2.92
N ALA A 343 13.19 11.06 3.84
CA ALA A 343 13.06 11.42 5.25
C ALA A 343 14.43 11.56 5.93
N ALA A 344 15.41 10.73 5.58
CA ALA A 344 16.77 10.82 6.10
C ALA A 344 17.39 12.18 5.75
N LEU A 345 17.30 12.62 4.50
CA LEU A 345 17.83 13.94 4.08
C LEU A 345 17.14 15.10 4.82
N LEU A 346 15.82 15.02 5.03
CA LEU A 346 15.09 16.03 5.80
C LEU A 346 15.58 16.08 7.26
N LEU A 347 15.76 14.92 7.88
CA LEU A 347 16.25 14.81 9.26
C LEU A 347 17.70 15.29 9.39
N VAL A 348 18.54 15.04 8.37
CA VAL A 348 19.89 15.60 8.29
C VAL A 348 19.83 17.11 8.33
N LEU A 349 19.07 17.78 7.44
CA LEU A 349 18.95 19.23 7.46
C LEU A 349 18.37 19.77 8.78
N GLN A 350 17.45 19.05 9.42
CA GLN A 350 16.89 19.47 10.71
C GLN A 350 17.88 19.37 11.88
N GLN A 351 18.88 18.48 11.79
CA GLN A 351 19.87 18.22 12.85
C GLN A 351 21.24 18.86 12.58
N LEU A 352 21.54 19.16 11.32
CA LEU A 352 22.80 19.71 10.87
C LEU A 352 22.94 21.18 11.31
N ASP A 353 24.07 21.52 11.92
CA ASP A 353 24.49 22.91 12.03
C ASP A 353 25.18 23.32 10.71
N PRO A 354 24.56 24.18 9.87
CA PRO A 354 25.14 24.57 8.59
C PRO A 354 26.52 25.24 8.73
N LYS A 355 26.88 25.75 9.92
CA LYS A 355 28.20 26.35 10.19
C LYS A 355 29.33 25.34 10.30
N THR A 356 29.00 24.08 10.55
CA THR A 356 29.99 22.99 10.63
C THR A 356 30.34 22.39 9.27
N VAL A 357 29.65 22.80 8.21
CA VAL A 357 29.84 22.27 6.86
C VAL A 357 30.86 23.13 6.11
N THR A 358 32.03 22.56 5.85
CA THR A 358 33.12 23.25 5.14
C THR A 358 33.07 23.05 3.62
N ASN A 359 32.77 21.82 3.19
CA ASN A 359 32.60 21.51 1.76
C ASN A 359 31.29 22.12 1.24
N GLN A 360 31.20 22.38 -0.06
CA GLN A 360 29.91 22.62 -0.70
C GLN A 360 29.14 21.30 -0.70
N VAL A 361 28.03 21.24 0.03
CA VAL A 361 27.18 20.05 0.12
C VAL A 361 25.79 20.39 -0.37
N THR A 362 25.33 19.67 -1.38
CA THR A 362 23.97 19.76 -1.91
C THR A 362 23.18 18.53 -1.48
N PHE A 363 22.02 18.75 -0.90
CA PHE A 363 21.01 17.73 -0.64
C PHE A 363 19.91 17.87 -1.69
N ALA A 364 19.59 16.78 -2.38
CA ALA A 364 18.61 16.78 -3.45
C ALA A 364 17.52 15.74 -3.22
N TRP A 365 16.29 16.13 -3.54
CA TRP A 365 15.15 15.25 -3.67
C TRP A 365 14.82 15.13 -5.15
N THR A 366 15.08 13.96 -5.71
CA THR A 366 15.02 13.68 -7.15
C THR A 366 13.66 13.12 -7.56
N VAL A 367 13.26 13.36 -8.80
CA VAL A 367 12.02 12.81 -9.39
C VAL A 367 12.31 11.75 -10.45
N GLU A 368 11.35 10.88 -10.72
CA GLU A 368 11.42 9.85 -11.76
C GLU A 368 12.68 8.95 -11.73
N GLU A 369 13.15 8.55 -10.54
CA GLU A 369 14.21 7.54 -10.39
C GLU A 369 13.74 6.21 -10.99
N GLU A 370 12.53 5.79 -10.58
CA GLU A 370 11.98 4.45 -10.81
C GLU A 370 11.72 4.17 -12.29
N THR A 371 11.69 5.22 -13.11
CA THR A 371 11.48 5.15 -14.56
C THR A 371 12.73 5.44 -15.37
N GLY A 372 13.89 5.57 -14.73
CA GLY A 372 15.20 5.65 -15.39
C GLY A 372 16.11 6.77 -14.94
N LEU A 373 16.09 7.18 -13.65
CA LEU A 373 16.98 8.20 -13.08
C LEU A 373 16.81 9.59 -13.73
N ALA A 374 15.62 9.92 -14.24
CA ALA A 374 15.45 11.07 -15.12
C ALA A 374 15.69 12.41 -14.39
N GLY A 375 15.29 12.52 -13.11
CA GLY A 375 15.55 13.68 -12.26
C GLY A 375 17.04 13.89 -11.99
N ALA A 376 17.77 12.84 -11.60
CA ALA A 376 19.21 12.92 -11.39
C ALA A 376 19.98 13.20 -12.70
N ALA A 377 19.56 12.60 -13.81
CA ALA A 377 20.13 12.89 -15.13
C ALA A 377 19.96 14.36 -15.51
N PHE A 378 18.83 14.99 -15.18
CA PHE A 378 18.62 16.42 -15.37
C PHE A 378 19.57 17.25 -14.48
N LEU A 379 19.72 16.91 -13.19
CA LEU A 379 20.68 17.58 -12.30
C LEU A 379 22.13 17.46 -12.81
N ALA A 380 22.51 16.30 -13.35
CA ALA A 380 23.84 16.05 -13.89
C ALA A 380 24.21 16.95 -15.09
N THR A 381 23.22 17.58 -15.76
CA THR A 381 23.50 18.56 -16.82
C THR A 381 24.09 19.87 -16.30
N THR A 382 23.88 20.20 -15.03
CA THR A 382 24.28 21.48 -14.43
C THR A 382 25.20 21.32 -13.21
N MET A 383 25.09 20.22 -12.47
CA MET A 383 25.87 19.95 -11.27
C MET A 383 27.06 19.03 -11.56
N LYS A 384 28.22 19.33 -10.95
CA LYS A 384 29.46 18.55 -11.08
C LYS A 384 30.05 18.23 -9.70
N PRO A 385 29.44 17.31 -8.94
CA PRO A 385 29.98 16.88 -7.66
C PRO A 385 31.28 16.08 -7.83
N ASP A 386 32.16 16.12 -6.84
CA ASP A 386 33.30 15.21 -6.73
C ASP A 386 32.83 13.81 -6.30
N THR A 387 31.86 13.75 -5.38
CA THR A 387 31.18 12.53 -4.98
C THR A 387 29.66 12.74 -4.97
N ALA A 388 28.95 11.87 -5.67
CA ALA A 388 27.50 11.76 -5.64
C ALA A 388 27.12 10.56 -4.77
N PHE A 389 26.41 10.83 -3.69
CA PHE A 389 25.84 9.84 -2.79
C PHE A 389 24.36 9.65 -3.11
N ALA A 390 23.97 8.45 -3.53
CA ALA A 390 22.57 8.08 -3.56
C ALA A 390 22.18 7.52 -2.20
N VAL A 391 21.12 8.05 -1.61
CA VAL A 391 20.54 7.63 -0.34
C VAL A 391 19.29 6.84 -0.66
N ASP A 392 19.42 5.53 -0.80
CA ASP A 392 18.41 4.67 -1.44
C ASP A 392 18.33 3.30 -0.74
N THR A 393 17.28 2.53 -0.97
CA THR A 393 17.05 1.23 -0.35
C THR A 393 18.15 0.24 -0.71
N PHE A 394 18.64 -0.51 0.29
CA PHE A 394 19.39 -1.74 0.04
C PHE A 394 18.41 -2.90 0.08
N VAL A 395 18.09 -3.48 -1.09
CA VAL A 395 17.21 -4.66 -1.20
C VAL A 395 17.85 -5.84 -0.48
N SER A 396 17.43 -6.08 0.76
CA SER A 396 18.03 -7.09 1.61
C SER A 396 17.40 -8.45 1.37
N THR A 397 18.25 -9.47 1.22
CA THR A 397 17.83 -10.87 1.21
C THR A 397 17.77 -11.49 2.61
N ASP A 398 17.78 -10.70 3.69
CA ASP A 398 17.62 -11.16 5.09
C ASP A 398 16.18 -11.65 5.39
N THR A 399 15.66 -12.58 4.58
CA THR A 399 14.37 -13.24 4.79
C THR A 399 14.53 -14.77 4.71
N PRO A 400 13.65 -15.57 5.34
CA PRO A 400 13.79 -17.03 5.36
C PRO A 400 13.78 -17.70 3.99
N VAL A 401 13.20 -17.05 2.98
CA VAL A 401 12.98 -17.61 1.64
C VAL A 401 14.05 -17.18 0.63
N ASP A 402 14.82 -16.13 0.95
CA ASP A 402 15.77 -15.54 0.01
C ASP A 402 17.19 -16.12 0.15
N ILE A 403 17.93 -16.02 -0.95
CA ILE A 403 19.33 -16.45 -1.02
C ILE A 403 20.21 -15.38 -0.34
N GLN A 404 20.63 -15.65 0.89
CA GLN A 404 21.40 -14.72 1.74
C GLN A 404 22.68 -14.18 1.09
N ARG A 405 23.39 -15.00 0.30
CA ARG A 405 24.66 -14.59 -0.34
C ARG A 405 24.51 -13.51 -1.43
N LEU A 406 23.28 -13.18 -1.83
CA LEU A 406 23.04 -12.15 -2.85
C LEU A 406 23.07 -10.74 -2.25
N ALA A 407 22.40 -10.50 -1.12
CA ALA A 407 22.29 -9.18 -0.49
C ALA A 407 21.91 -9.26 1.01
N GLY A 408 22.59 -10.08 1.81
CA GLY A 408 22.20 -10.41 3.19
C GLY A 408 22.45 -9.35 4.28
N ALA A 409 22.14 -8.06 4.03
CA ALA A 409 22.25 -6.99 5.04
C ALA A 409 21.13 -7.09 6.08
N ARG A 410 21.45 -7.16 7.38
CA ARG A 410 20.46 -7.47 8.42
C ARG A 410 19.73 -6.22 8.88
N LEU A 411 18.42 -6.34 9.10
CA LEU A 411 17.61 -5.27 9.69
C LEU A 411 18.01 -5.02 11.15
N GLY A 412 18.20 -3.76 11.49
CA GLY A 412 18.59 -3.27 12.81
C GLY A 412 20.08 -3.33 13.10
N ALA A 413 20.91 -3.68 12.10
CA ALA A 413 22.37 -3.77 12.24
C ALA A 413 23.12 -2.53 11.71
N GLY A 414 22.40 -1.46 11.38
CA GLY A 414 22.95 -0.18 10.95
C GLY A 414 22.72 0.13 9.47
N ALA A 415 23.17 1.32 9.08
CA ALA A 415 23.20 1.74 7.68
C ALA A 415 24.00 0.75 6.83
N VAL A 416 23.79 0.76 5.52
CA VAL A 416 24.51 -0.08 4.57
C VAL A 416 25.25 0.82 3.59
N LEU A 417 26.56 0.59 3.44
CA LEU A 417 27.31 1.11 2.30
C LEU A 417 27.18 0.08 1.17
N ARG A 418 26.50 0.48 0.10
CA ARG A 418 26.32 -0.32 -1.12
C ARG A 418 27.61 -0.27 -1.92
N VAL A 419 28.50 -1.23 -1.66
CA VAL A 419 29.86 -1.25 -2.25
C VAL A 419 29.87 -1.72 -3.71
N LEU A 420 28.87 -2.51 -4.09
CA LEU A 420 28.72 -3.07 -5.43
C LEU A 420 27.25 -3.22 -5.77
N ASP A 421 26.88 -2.82 -6.98
CA ASP A 421 25.60 -3.17 -7.58
C ASP A 421 25.71 -3.45 -9.10
N SER A 422 24.59 -3.41 -9.82
CA SER A 422 24.56 -3.71 -11.25
C SER A 422 25.15 -2.59 -12.13
N ARG A 423 25.37 -1.40 -11.58
CA ARG A 423 25.90 -0.23 -12.30
C ARG A 423 27.20 0.32 -11.71
N THR A 424 27.49 0.03 -10.45
CA THR A 424 28.51 0.76 -9.69
C THR A 424 29.41 -0.16 -8.89
N ILE A 425 30.71 0.16 -8.91
CA ILE A 425 31.74 -0.45 -8.06
C ILE A 425 32.42 0.68 -7.28
N VAL A 426 32.20 0.75 -5.97
CA VAL A 426 32.78 1.82 -5.15
C VAL A 426 34.28 1.57 -4.98
N PRO A 427 35.16 2.55 -5.27
CA PRO A 427 36.60 2.37 -5.12
C PRO A 427 37.00 2.02 -3.66
N PRO A 428 37.94 1.09 -3.44
CA PRO A 428 38.30 0.64 -2.08
C PRO A 428 38.71 1.77 -1.13
N HIS A 429 39.46 2.77 -1.62
CA HIS A 429 39.89 3.91 -0.80
C HIS A 429 38.73 4.81 -0.33
N ILE A 430 37.61 4.83 -1.07
CA ILE A 430 36.38 5.53 -0.67
C ILE A 430 35.65 4.69 0.39
N VAL A 431 35.57 3.37 0.21
CA VAL A 431 35.02 2.44 1.22
C VAL A 431 35.77 2.57 2.55
N ASP A 432 37.11 2.59 2.51
CA ASP A 432 37.95 2.73 3.69
C ASP A 432 37.72 4.07 4.41
N ARG A 433 37.62 5.17 3.64
CA ARG A 433 37.34 6.51 4.18
C ARG A 433 36.01 6.56 4.90
N ILE A 434 34.93 6.12 4.25
CA ILE A 434 33.57 6.13 4.82
C ILE A 434 33.52 5.24 6.06
N THR A 435 34.13 4.06 6.00
CA THR A 435 34.21 3.13 7.14
C THR A 435 34.98 3.74 8.32
N ALA A 436 36.05 4.49 8.06
CA ALA A 436 36.81 5.19 9.10
C ALA A 436 36.00 6.32 9.76
N ILE A 437 35.25 7.09 8.96
CA ILE A 437 34.33 8.13 9.46
C ILE A 437 33.25 7.51 10.34
N ALA A 438 32.57 6.47 9.85
CA ALA A 438 31.53 5.76 10.60
C ALA A 438 32.05 5.20 11.94
N ARG A 439 33.25 4.58 11.92
CA ARG A 439 33.90 4.05 13.12
C ARG A 439 34.24 5.13 14.14
N THR A 440 34.80 6.25 13.70
CA THR A 440 35.15 7.39 14.55
C THR A 440 33.90 7.98 15.20
N ALA A 441 32.82 8.11 14.44
CA ALA A 441 31.53 8.60 14.92
C ALA A 441 30.68 7.52 15.66
N LYS A 442 31.21 6.29 15.81
CA LYS A 442 30.53 5.15 16.44
C LYS A 442 29.15 4.89 15.83
N ILE A 443 29.10 4.84 14.50
CA ILE A 443 27.89 4.59 13.70
C ILE A 443 27.94 3.14 13.21
N PRO A 444 26.92 2.31 13.52
CA PRO A 444 26.79 0.97 12.95
C PRO A 444 26.67 1.04 11.43
N LEU A 445 27.55 0.33 10.73
CA LEU A 445 27.63 0.30 9.27
C LEU A 445 27.88 -1.13 8.81
N GLN A 446 27.11 -1.56 7.82
CA GLN A 446 27.28 -2.81 7.09
C GLN A 446 27.83 -2.50 5.69
N LEU A 447 28.61 -3.41 5.12
CA LEU A 447 29.01 -3.35 3.72
C LEU A 447 28.20 -4.41 2.97
N GLY A 448 27.62 -4.04 1.82
CA GLY A 448 26.72 -4.93 1.10
C GLY A 448 26.84 -4.81 -0.42
N THR A 449 26.56 -5.93 -1.10
CA THR A 449 26.39 -6.00 -2.55
C THR A 449 24.92 -6.26 -2.86
N THR A 450 24.36 -5.62 -3.88
CA THR A 450 22.97 -5.85 -4.30
C THR A 450 22.83 -5.76 -5.82
N SER A 451 21.61 -5.79 -6.34
CA SER A 451 21.28 -5.53 -7.74
C SER A 451 20.56 -4.19 -7.90
N GLY A 452 20.49 -3.69 -9.14
CA GLY A 452 19.81 -2.44 -9.47
C GLY A 452 20.78 -1.29 -9.78
N GLY A 453 20.24 -0.09 -9.92
CA GLY A 453 20.98 1.17 -9.99
C GLY A 453 20.55 2.08 -8.85
N THR A 454 21.08 3.30 -8.83
CA THR A 454 20.60 4.42 -8.01
C THR A 454 20.89 5.72 -8.77
N ASP A 455 20.33 6.85 -8.31
CA ASP A 455 20.52 8.17 -8.91
C ASP A 455 21.98 8.62 -9.06
N ALA A 456 22.89 8.19 -8.20
CA ALA A 456 24.30 8.57 -8.27
C ALA A 456 24.96 8.08 -9.57
N GLY A 457 24.43 7.02 -10.19
CA GLY A 457 24.88 6.53 -11.49
C GLY A 457 24.73 7.54 -12.62
N ALA A 458 23.79 8.49 -12.51
CA ALA A 458 23.61 9.55 -13.51
C ALA A 458 24.81 10.53 -13.58
N PHE A 459 25.62 10.60 -12.52
CA PHE A 459 26.76 11.52 -12.40
C PHE A 459 28.10 10.88 -12.78
N SER A 460 28.17 9.56 -12.87
CA SER A 460 29.39 8.80 -13.17
C SER A 460 30.03 9.22 -14.50
N ALA A 461 29.24 9.51 -15.53
CA ALA A 461 29.74 9.98 -16.82
C ALA A 461 30.41 11.37 -16.73
N GLY A 462 30.05 12.17 -15.73
CA GLY A 462 30.67 13.46 -15.43
C GLY A 462 31.95 13.35 -14.59
N GLY A 463 32.35 12.14 -14.19
CA GLY A 463 33.55 11.87 -13.39
C GLY A 463 33.33 11.90 -11.88
N ALA A 464 32.10 12.05 -11.40
CA ALA A 464 31.79 11.96 -9.97
C ALA A 464 31.99 10.52 -9.48
N MET A 465 32.44 10.37 -8.22
CA MET A 465 32.38 9.08 -7.54
C MET A 465 30.92 8.76 -7.22
N ASP A 466 30.44 7.59 -7.66
CA ASP A 466 29.12 7.07 -7.35
C ASP A 466 29.18 6.17 -6.11
N VAL A 467 28.41 6.55 -5.08
CA VAL A 467 28.40 5.87 -3.79
C VAL A 467 26.97 5.71 -3.28
N GLY A 468 26.50 4.47 -3.10
CA GLY A 468 25.21 4.20 -2.47
C GLY A 468 25.29 4.14 -0.93
N LEU A 469 24.56 5.02 -0.25
CA LEU A 469 24.28 4.96 1.18
C LEU A 469 22.85 4.46 1.38
N SER A 470 22.65 3.51 2.26
CA SER A 470 21.37 2.80 2.31
C SER A 470 20.96 2.38 3.71
N TRP A 471 19.75 1.86 3.81
CA TRP A 471 19.28 1.01 4.91
C TRP A 471 18.82 -0.33 4.34
N PRO A 472 18.84 -1.42 5.12
CA PRO A 472 18.35 -2.70 4.64
C PRO A 472 16.82 -2.70 4.63
N GLY A 473 16.22 -2.83 3.45
CA GLY A 473 14.78 -2.96 3.25
C GLY A 473 14.40 -4.39 2.85
N ARG A 474 13.30 -4.92 3.41
CA ARG A 474 12.73 -6.21 2.95
C ARG A 474 11.54 -5.98 2.04
N TYR A 475 11.34 -6.91 1.11
CA TYR A 475 10.20 -6.91 0.19
C TYR A 475 10.10 -5.63 -0.64
N SER A 476 11.24 -5.13 -1.13
CA SER A 476 11.29 -3.89 -1.93
C SER A 476 10.31 -3.94 -3.11
N HIS A 477 9.75 -2.78 -3.44
CA HIS A 477 8.74 -2.58 -4.48
C HIS A 477 7.46 -3.40 -4.29
N SER A 478 7.15 -3.84 -3.07
CA SER A 478 5.88 -4.49 -2.73
C SER A 478 5.01 -3.61 -1.84
N PRO A 479 3.70 -3.87 -1.73
CA PRO A 479 2.84 -3.17 -0.76
C PRO A 479 3.23 -3.33 0.72
N VAL A 480 4.16 -4.23 1.04
CA VAL A 480 4.49 -4.67 2.41
C VAL A 480 5.97 -4.52 2.74
N GLU A 481 6.63 -3.49 2.22
CA GLU A 481 8.02 -3.20 2.56
C GLU A 481 8.20 -3.07 4.08
N ILE A 482 9.39 -3.46 4.58
CA ILE A 482 9.71 -3.43 6.01
C ILE A 482 11.05 -2.72 6.23
N ILE A 483 11.06 -1.84 7.23
CA ILE A 483 12.23 -1.09 7.69
C ILE A 483 12.42 -1.21 9.21
N ASP A 484 13.64 -1.02 9.70
CA ASP A 484 13.98 -0.87 11.12
C ASP A 484 14.45 0.57 11.41
N ARG A 485 13.86 1.21 12.43
CA ARG A 485 14.15 2.60 12.81
C ARG A 485 15.63 2.84 13.09
N ARG A 486 16.31 1.84 13.67
CA ARG A 486 17.71 1.98 14.06
C ARG A 486 18.64 2.13 12.85
N ASP A 487 18.26 1.54 11.72
CA ASP A 487 19.04 1.64 10.49
C ASP A 487 18.87 3.03 9.86
N LEU A 488 17.64 3.55 9.85
CA LEU A 488 17.35 4.92 9.41
C LEU A 488 18.05 5.97 10.29
N ASP A 489 18.03 5.79 11.61
CA ASP A 489 18.75 6.66 12.56
C ASP A 489 20.28 6.61 12.33
N ALA A 490 20.82 5.42 12.03
CA ALA A 490 22.23 5.25 11.70
C ALA A 490 22.59 5.92 10.36
N LEU A 491 21.70 5.84 9.37
CA LEU A 491 21.87 6.48 8.06
C LEU A 491 21.90 8.00 8.16
N VAL A 492 20.97 8.60 8.90
CA VAL A 492 20.96 10.05 9.18
C VAL A 492 22.28 10.49 9.82
N ARG A 493 22.74 9.77 10.86
CA ARG A 493 24.01 10.06 11.53
C ARG A 493 25.21 9.93 10.58
N LEU A 494 25.19 8.95 9.69
CA LEU A 494 26.25 8.74 8.70
C LEU A 494 26.33 9.90 7.73
N ILE A 495 25.19 10.34 7.18
CA ILE A 495 25.13 11.45 6.24
C ILE A 495 25.59 12.75 6.91
N VAL A 496 25.18 13.03 8.16
CA VAL A 496 25.70 14.17 8.93
C VAL A 496 27.22 14.10 9.06
N ALA A 497 27.77 12.95 9.47
CA ALA A 497 29.21 12.79 9.64
C ALA A 497 29.98 12.97 8.33
N LEU A 498 29.45 12.49 7.20
CA LEU A 498 30.03 12.69 5.89
C LEU A 498 29.96 14.17 5.47
N ALA A 499 28.82 14.84 5.65
CA ALA A 499 28.68 16.26 5.30
C ALA A 499 29.67 17.16 6.07
N THR A 500 30.06 16.80 7.29
CA THR A 500 30.97 17.60 8.14
C THR A 500 32.43 17.16 8.11
N SER A 501 32.77 15.98 7.57
CA SER A 501 34.12 15.38 7.77
C SER A 501 34.68 14.59 6.58
N TYR A 502 34.00 14.58 5.43
CA TYR A 502 34.44 13.89 4.22
C TYR A 502 35.50 14.67 3.43
#